data_AF-A0A0C3BQD2-F1
#
_entry.id   AF-A0A0C3BQD2-F1
#
_cell.length_a   1.000
_cell.length_b   1.000
_cell.length_c   1.000
_cell.angle_alpha   90.00
_cell.angle_beta   90.00
_cell.angle_gamma   90.00
#
_symmetry.space_group_name_H-M   'P 1'
#
loop_
_entity.id
_entity.type
_entity.pdbx_description
1 polymer ?
#
loop_
_entity_poly.entity_id
_entity_poly.type
_entity_poly.pdbx_seq_one_letter_code
_entity_poly.pdbx_strand_id
1 'polypeptide(L)'
;MESRRLFLTFLTTATITVVALIVPIFHVVWQHSKNALEASLQDEFAHVYWWDRWYSWVLVAGPLGRWPVGTAFGYHLLAARQPTPPEWHMGYMISEPNLTPFLMIIIALGLALFTSAMALLGIRDSLQGKTTFDRMITHPRGTLYWIPATSQRSQAGSVFLCPVNINLYDSGYQRNWEDLMARPLLGPMDLERWLHLSQALRITR
;
A
#
# COMPACT_ATOMS: atom_id res chain seq x y z
N MET A 1 8.87 9.65 -15.61
CA MET A 1 7.40 9.41 -15.52
C MET A 1 7.02 7.94 -15.61
N GLU A 2 7.74 7.11 -16.38
CA GLU A 2 7.48 5.65 -16.46
C GLU A 2 7.55 4.93 -15.11
N SER A 3 8.57 5.22 -14.30
CA SER A 3 8.72 4.69 -12.93
C SER A 3 7.50 4.94 -12.04
N ARG A 4 6.84 6.09 -12.20
CA ARG A 4 5.64 6.45 -11.45
C ARG A 4 4.46 5.53 -11.77
N ARG A 5 4.29 5.18 -13.05
CA ARG A 5 3.18 4.33 -13.51
C ARG A 5 3.36 2.91 -13.02
N LEU A 6 4.56 2.35 -13.18
CA LEU A 6 4.92 1.04 -12.63
C LEU A 6 4.67 0.97 -11.12
N PHE A 7 5.06 2.02 -10.39
CA PHE A 7 4.80 2.13 -8.97
C PHE A 7 3.30 2.15 -8.65
N LEU A 8 2.50 2.98 -9.32
CA LEU A 8 1.04 3.02 -9.12
C LEU A 8 0.38 1.68 -9.46
N THR A 9 0.74 1.06 -10.58
CA THR A 9 0.24 -0.25 -11.00
C THR A 9 0.59 -1.32 -9.98
N PHE A 10 1.80 -1.29 -9.43
CA PHE A 10 2.23 -2.20 -8.37
C PHE A 10 1.35 -2.04 -7.13
N LEU A 11 1.13 -0.81 -6.66
CA LEU A 11 0.30 -0.54 -5.48
C LEU A 11 -1.15 -0.98 -5.68
N THR A 12 -1.75 -0.68 -6.83
CA THR A 12 -3.13 -1.08 -7.13
C THR A 12 -3.26 -2.59 -7.26
N THR A 13 -2.30 -3.23 -7.94
CA THR A 13 -2.30 -4.69 -8.12
C THR A 13 -2.15 -5.38 -6.77
N ALA A 14 -1.20 -4.94 -5.93
CA ALA A 14 -1.00 -5.49 -4.60
C ALA A 14 -2.28 -5.43 -3.75
N THR A 15 -2.98 -4.30 -3.76
CA THR A 15 -4.24 -4.13 -3.03
C THR A 15 -5.30 -5.11 -3.54
N ILE A 16 -5.48 -5.21 -4.86
CA ILE A 16 -6.46 -6.11 -5.48
C ILE A 16 -6.12 -7.57 -5.18
N THR A 17 -4.84 -7.95 -5.26
CA THR A 17 -4.37 -9.31 -4.96
C THR A 17 -4.67 -9.69 -3.51
N VAL A 18 -4.41 -8.81 -2.54
CA VAL A 18 -4.73 -9.08 -1.13
C VAL A 18 -6.24 -9.30 -0.95
N VAL A 19 -7.07 -8.43 -1.53
CA VAL A 19 -8.54 -8.59 -1.44
C VAL A 19 -8.98 -9.91 -2.08
N ALA A 20 -8.49 -10.23 -3.28
CA ALA A 20 -8.83 -11.46 -3.99
C ALA A 20 -8.44 -12.73 -3.19
N LEU A 21 -7.30 -12.70 -2.48
CA LEU A 21 -6.86 -13.82 -1.64
C LEU A 21 -7.68 -13.96 -0.35
N ILE A 22 -8.17 -12.86 0.22
CA ILE A 22 -8.95 -12.88 1.47
C ILE A 22 -10.41 -13.28 1.23
N VAL A 23 -11.02 -12.87 0.11
CA VAL A 23 -12.43 -13.15 -0.23
C VAL A 23 -12.85 -14.60 0.02
N PRO A 24 -12.16 -15.65 -0.47
CA PRO A 24 -12.62 -17.03 -0.31
C PRO A 24 -12.57 -17.54 1.14
N ILE A 25 -11.66 -17.01 1.97
CA ILE A 25 -11.48 -17.44 3.37
C ILE A 25 -12.21 -16.54 4.37
N PHE A 26 -12.73 -15.40 3.92
CA PHE A 26 -13.32 -14.38 4.79
C PHE A 26 -14.43 -14.94 5.67
N HIS A 27 -15.34 -15.72 5.10
CA HIS A 27 -16.48 -16.27 5.83
C HIS A 27 -16.04 -17.19 6.99
N VAL A 28 -15.08 -18.08 6.72
CA VAL A 28 -14.56 -19.03 7.72
C VAL A 28 -13.87 -18.27 8.86
N VAL A 29 -12.99 -17.32 8.51
CA VAL A 29 -12.27 -16.50 9.49
C VAL A 29 -13.23 -15.66 10.32
N TRP A 30 -14.28 -15.13 9.70
CA TRP A 30 -15.30 -14.35 10.38
C TRP A 30 -16.09 -15.19 11.40
N GLN A 31 -16.47 -16.42 11.04
CA GLN A 31 -17.11 -17.35 11.97
C GLN A 31 -16.19 -17.70 13.14
N HIS A 32 -14.93 -18.04 12.87
CA HIS A 32 -13.95 -18.31 13.92
C HIS A 32 -13.73 -17.11 14.83
N SER A 33 -13.69 -15.90 14.26
CA SER A 33 -13.53 -14.65 15.02
C SER A 33 -14.72 -14.37 15.92
N LYS A 34 -15.95 -14.65 15.46
CA LYS A 34 -17.16 -14.56 16.29
C LYS A 34 -17.12 -15.54 17.45
N ASN A 35 -16.85 -16.81 17.16
CA ASN A 35 -16.79 -17.86 18.18
C ASN A 35 -15.69 -17.56 19.23
N ALA A 36 -14.52 -17.11 18.77
CA ALA A 36 -13.44 -16.68 19.66
C ALA A 36 -13.85 -15.48 20.51
N LEU A 37 -14.47 -14.47 19.90
CA LEU A 37 -14.95 -13.30 20.63
C LEU A 37 -16.01 -13.67 21.68
N GLU A 38 -16.97 -14.52 21.34
CA GLU A 38 -17.98 -15.02 22.28
C GLU A 38 -17.34 -15.81 23.42
N ALA A 39 -16.39 -16.69 23.12
CA ALA A 39 -15.64 -17.42 24.15
C ALA A 39 -14.88 -16.47 25.10
N SER A 40 -14.28 -15.40 24.56
CA SER A 40 -13.60 -14.35 25.33
C SER A 40 -14.57 -13.54 26.20
N LEU A 41 -15.79 -13.29 25.73
CA LEU A 41 -16.80 -12.55 26.48
C LEU A 41 -17.46 -13.37 27.60
N GLN A 42 -17.42 -14.70 27.52
CA GLN A 42 -17.98 -15.59 28.54
C GLN A 42 -16.96 -16.00 29.61
N ASP A 43 -15.67 -15.75 29.38
CA ASP A 43 -14.59 -16.21 30.23
C ASP A 43 -14.21 -15.17 31.30
N GLU A 44 -14.26 -15.58 32.57
CA GLU A 44 -13.99 -14.69 33.71
C GLU A 44 -12.54 -14.16 33.69
N PHE A 45 -11.58 -14.99 33.27
CA PHE A 45 -10.19 -14.56 33.16
C PHE A 45 -10.01 -13.48 32.10
N ALA A 46 -10.63 -13.63 30.93
CA ALA A 46 -10.60 -12.61 29.89
C ALA A 46 -11.22 -11.27 30.35
N HIS A 47 -12.27 -11.29 31.18
CA HIS A 47 -12.83 -10.06 31.78
C HIS A 47 -11.84 -9.37 32.71
N VAL A 48 -11.27 -10.11 33.65
CA VAL A 48 -10.33 -9.58 34.65
C VAL A 48 -9.06 -9.02 34.01
N TYR A 49 -8.56 -9.62 32.93
CA TYR A 49 -7.30 -9.23 32.29
C TYR A 49 -7.47 -8.28 31.10
N TRP A 50 -8.59 -8.28 30.41
CA TRP A 50 -8.76 -7.46 29.21
C TRP A 50 -10.00 -6.59 29.28
N TRP A 51 -11.19 -7.17 29.37
CA TRP A 51 -12.41 -6.39 29.16
C TRP A 51 -12.61 -5.31 30.25
N ASP A 52 -12.41 -5.60 31.53
CA ASP A 52 -12.71 -4.62 32.59
C ASP A 52 -11.60 -3.60 32.85
N ARG A 53 -10.50 -3.66 32.10
CA ARG A 53 -9.32 -2.85 32.35
C ARG A 53 -9.36 -1.55 31.57
N TRP A 54 -9.06 -0.42 32.23
CA TRP A 54 -9.04 0.90 31.58
C TRP A 54 -8.08 0.96 30.37
N TYR A 55 -6.95 0.24 30.41
CA TYR A 55 -6.00 0.24 29.30
C TYR A 55 -6.56 -0.42 28.04
N SER A 56 -7.56 -1.31 28.13
CA SER A 56 -8.19 -1.89 26.95
C SER A 56 -8.88 -0.84 26.08
N TRP A 57 -9.20 0.32 26.67
CA TRP A 57 -9.77 1.46 25.97
C TRP A 57 -8.72 2.39 25.35
N VAL A 58 -7.49 2.37 25.83
CA VAL A 58 -6.45 3.34 25.43
C VAL A 58 -5.43 2.72 24.46
N LEU A 59 -5.05 1.46 24.69
CA LEU A 59 -3.86 0.86 24.09
C LEU A 59 -3.99 0.54 22.59
N VAL A 60 -5.21 0.39 22.07
CA VAL A 60 -5.47 0.04 20.67
C VAL A 60 -6.51 0.98 20.04
N ALA A 61 -6.18 2.26 19.92
CA ALA A 61 -6.99 3.23 19.17
C ALA A 61 -8.47 3.34 19.60
N GLY A 62 -8.77 3.20 20.90
CA GLY A 62 -10.12 3.40 21.42
C GLY A 62 -11.00 2.13 21.41
N PRO A 63 -12.34 2.30 21.37
CA PRO A 63 -13.29 1.18 21.47
C PRO A 63 -13.17 0.16 20.33
N LEU A 64 -12.64 0.57 19.16
CA LEU A 64 -12.51 -0.30 18.01
C LEU A 64 -11.40 -1.35 18.17
N GLY A 65 -10.27 -1.00 18.78
CA GLY A 65 -9.17 -1.96 18.93
C GLY A 65 -9.26 -2.85 20.18
N ARG A 66 -10.27 -2.64 21.04
CA ARG A 66 -10.59 -3.58 22.12
C ARG A 66 -11.00 -4.95 21.56
N TRP A 67 -11.70 -4.96 20.43
CA TRP A 67 -12.25 -6.16 19.81
C TRP A 67 -11.17 -7.13 19.29
N PRO A 68 -10.19 -6.72 18.46
CA PRO A 68 -9.16 -7.64 17.95
C PRO A 68 -8.37 -8.36 19.04
N VAL A 69 -8.01 -7.66 20.12
CA VAL A 69 -7.26 -8.27 21.23
C VAL A 69 -8.15 -9.22 22.04
N GLY A 70 -9.42 -8.84 22.28
CA GLY A 70 -10.40 -9.71 22.91
C GLY A 70 -10.62 -11.00 22.12
N THR A 71 -10.73 -10.90 20.78
CA THR A 71 -10.78 -12.05 19.87
C THR A 71 -9.51 -12.90 19.96
N ALA A 72 -8.32 -12.29 20.06
CA ALA A 72 -7.06 -13.02 20.20
C ALA A 72 -6.99 -13.84 21.51
N PHE A 73 -7.45 -13.27 22.63
CA PHE A 73 -7.63 -14.02 23.89
C PHE A 73 -8.60 -15.19 23.71
N GLY A 74 -9.70 -14.96 22.99
CA GLY A 74 -10.67 -16.00 22.64
C GLY A 74 -10.05 -17.17 21.87
N TYR A 75 -9.21 -16.89 20.88
CA TYR A 75 -8.48 -17.91 20.14
C TYR A 75 -7.56 -18.72 21.06
N HIS A 76 -6.84 -18.06 21.97
CA HIS A 76 -5.98 -18.74 22.93
C HIS A 76 -6.79 -19.66 23.87
N LEU A 77 -7.96 -19.20 24.31
CA LEU A 77 -8.85 -19.98 25.17
C LEU A 77 -9.43 -21.20 24.45
N LEU A 78 -9.85 -21.03 23.19
CA LEU A 78 -10.34 -22.13 22.35
C LEU A 78 -9.24 -23.16 22.07
N ALA A 79 -8.03 -22.70 21.75
CA ALA A 79 -6.87 -23.57 21.54
C ALA A 79 -6.52 -24.38 22.80
N ALA A 80 -6.62 -23.77 23.99
CA ALA A 80 -6.38 -24.46 25.26
C ALA A 80 -7.41 -25.55 25.59
N ARG A 81 -8.62 -25.48 25.00
CA ARG A 81 -9.70 -26.46 25.20
C ARG A 81 -9.68 -27.61 24.20
N GLN A 82 -8.91 -27.50 23.11
CA GLN A 82 -8.84 -28.55 22.11
C GLN A 82 -8.00 -29.73 22.63
N PRO A 83 -8.54 -30.96 22.64
CA PRO A 83 -7.75 -32.15 22.92
C PRO A 83 -6.65 -32.29 21.85
N THR A 84 -5.53 -32.92 22.23
CA THR A 84 -4.32 -33.11 21.41
C THR A 84 -4.60 -33.23 19.90
N PRO A 85 -3.90 -32.45 19.06
CA PRO A 85 -4.26 -32.30 17.65
C PRO A 85 -4.24 -33.67 16.95
N PRO A 86 -5.34 -34.07 16.27
CA PRO A 86 -5.34 -35.25 15.43
C PRO A 86 -4.31 -35.09 14.30
N GLU A 87 -3.92 -36.21 13.70
CA GLU A 87 -2.90 -36.31 12.65
C GLU A 87 -2.96 -35.15 11.63
N TRP A 88 -1.80 -34.65 11.20
CA TRP A 88 -1.68 -33.46 10.36
C TRP A 88 -2.35 -33.65 8.98
N HIS A 89 -3.60 -33.23 8.83
CA HIS A 89 -4.32 -33.24 7.56
C HIS A 89 -4.20 -31.88 6.85
N MET A 90 -3.96 -31.87 5.54
CA MET A 90 -4.00 -30.64 4.73
C MET A 90 -5.39 -29.99 4.83
N GLY A 91 -5.44 -28.72 5.26
CA GLY A 91 -6.69 -27.98 5.50
C GLY A 91 -7.05 -27.80 6.98
N TYR A 92 -6.39 -28.53 7.89
CA TYR A 92 -6.61 -28.42 9.33
C TYR A 92 -6.42 -27.00 9.87
N MET A 93 -5.43 -26.28 9.33
CA MET A 93 -5.16 -24.87 9.70
C MET A 93 -6.33 -23.92 9.44
N ILE A 94 -7.21 -24.25 8.47
CA ILE A 94 -8.36 -23.41 8.11
C ILE A 94 -9.60 -23.84 8.87
N SER A 95 -9.78 -25.14 9.10
CA SER A 95 -10.94 -25.67 9.81
C SER A 95 -10.93 -25.31 11.30
N GLU A 96 -9.74 -25.19 11.89
CA GLU A 96 -9.62 -24.88 13.32
C GLU A 96 -9.38 -23.40 13.61
N PRO A 97 -9.92 -22.90 14.74
CA PRO A 97 -9.73 -21.53 15.18
C PRO A 97 -8.27 -21.30 15.58
N ASN A 98 -7.45 -20.89 14.61
CA ASN A 98 -6.04 -20.54 14.82
C ASN A 98 -5.85 -19.01 14.83
N LEU A 99 -5.01 -18.51 15.73
CA LEU A 99 -4.67 -17.08 15.81
C LEU A 99 -3.85 -16.61 14.60
N THR A 100 -3.00 -17.49 14.05
CA THR A 100 -2.10 -17.17 12.93
C THR A 100 -2.80 -16.63 11.68
N PRO A 101 -3.81 -17.32 11.08
CA PRO A 101 -4.49 -16.80 9.90
C PRO A 101 -5.22 -15.47 10.18
N PHE A 102 -5.78 -15.30 11.38
CA PHE A 102 -6.39 -14.05 11.79
C PHE A 102 -5.39 -12.89 11.79
N LEU A 103 -4.22 -13.07 12.42
CA LEU A 103 -3.15 -12.06 12.43
C LEU A 103 -2.61 -11.77 11.02
N MET A 104 -2.40 -12.80 10.20
CA MET A 104 -1.97 -12.63 8.81
C MET A 104 -2.95 -11.78 8.01
N ILE A 105 -4.25 -12.00 8.17
CA ILE A 105 -5.30 -11.22 7.50
C ILE A 105 -5.29 -9.77 7.99
N ILE A 106 -5.16 -9.52 9.29
CA ILE A 106 -5.06 -8.15 9.82
C ILE A 106 -3.85 -7.42 9.23
N ILE A 107 -2.68 -8.04 9.23
CA ILE A 107 -1.44 -7.45 8.69
C ILE A 107 -1.60 -7.20 7.18
N ALA A 108 -2.14 -8.17 6.44
CA ALA A 108 -2.38 -8.05 5.01
C ALA A 108 -3.36 -6.92 4.68
N LEU A 109 -4.48 -6.81 5.42
CA LEU A 109 -5.45 -5.72 5.27
C LEU A 109 -4.85 -4.37 5.62
N GLY A 110 -4.02 -4.29 6.68
CA GLY A 110 -3.30 -3.07 7.04
C GLY A 110 -2.36 -2.62 5.92
N LEU A 111 -1.61 -3.56 5.34
CA LEU A 111 -0.72 -3.27 4.21
C LEU A 111 -1.51 -2.89 2.93
N ALA A 112 -2.64 -3.56 2.66
CA ALA A 112 -3.53 -3.23 1.56
C ALA A 112 -4.14 -1.83 1.71
N LEU A 113 -4.56 -1.45 2.92
CA LEU A 113 -5.07 -0.11 3.21
C LEU A 113 -3.99 0.96 3.00
N PHE A 114 -2.78 0.70 3.51
CA PHE A 114 -1.64 1.61 3.34
C PHE A 114 -1.27 1.79 1.86
N THR A 115 -1.15 0.69 1.12
CA THR A 115 -0.82 0.72 -0.32
C THR A 115 -1.92 1.38 -1.15
N SER A 116 -3.20 1.14 -0.82
CA SER A 116 -4.34 1.83 -1.41
C SER A 116 -4.30 3.35 -1.17
N ALA A 117 -4.04 3.78 0.07
CA ALA A 117 -3.90 5.20 0.40
C ALA A 117 -2.75 5.86 -0.40
N MET A 118 -1.60 5.18 -0.49
CA MET A 118 -0.47 5.63 -1.30
C MET A 118 -0.81 5.70 -2.79
N ALA A 119 -1.57 4.74 -3.32
CA ALA A 119 -2.01 4.75 -4.71
C ALA A 119 -2.94 5.94 -4.99
N LEU A 120 -3.94 6.17 -4.12
CA LEU A 120 -4.88 7.29 -4.23
C LEU A 120 -4.16 8.64 -4.18
N LEU A 121 -3.22 8.81 -3.24
CA LEU A 121 -2.40 10.02 -3.15
C LEU A 121 -1.53 10.19 -4.39
N GLY A 122 -0.89 9.13 -4.88
CA GLY A 122 -0.05 9.17 -6.07
C GLY A 122 -0.83 9.47 -7.35
N ILE A 123 -2.07 8.96 -7.48
CA ILE A 123 -3.01 9.29 -8.56
C ILE A 123 -3.41 10.76 -8.46
N ARG A 124 -3.84 11.22 -7.28
CA ARG A 124 -4.20 12.63 -7.03
C ARG A 124 -3.06 13.57 -7.41
N ASP A 125 -1.84 13.27 -6.97
CA ASP A 125 -0.67 14.08 -7.30
C ASP A 125 -0.40 14.07 -8.80
N SER A 126 -0.71 12.97 -9.51
CA SER A 126 -0.46 12.85 -10.94
C SER A 126 -1.43 13.71 -11.72
N LEU A 127 -2.69 13.71 -11.28
CA LEU A 127 -3.77 14.50 -11.84
C LEU A 127 -3.57 16.00 -11.62
N GLN A 128 -2.88 16.39 -10.55
CA GLN A 128 -2.48 17.78 -10.28
C GLN A 128 -1.16 18.18 -10.97
N GLY A 129 -0.54 17.30 -11.76
CA GLY A 129 0.77 17.53 -12.37
C GLY A 129 1.90 17.69 -11.35
N LYS A 130 1.72 17.28 -10.09
CA LYS A 130 2.73 17.42 -9.04
C LYS A 130 3.63 16.20 -9.00
N THR A 131 4.92 16.43 -8.86
CA THR A 131 5.91 15.39 -8.58
C THR A 131 6.10 15.22 -7.08
N THR A 132 6.59 14.06 -6.65
CA THR A 132 6.94 13.82 -5.24
C THR A 132 8.01 14.81 -4.75
N PHE A 133 8.91 15.23 -5.64
CA PHE A 133 9.92 16.25 -5.34
C PHE A 133 9.30 17.62 -5.07
N ASP A 134 8.25 18.00 -5.80
CA ASP A 134 7.54 19.27 -5.56
C ASP A 134 6.90 19.32 -4.17
N ARG A 135 6.54 18.17 -3.58
CA ARG A 135 6.07 18.11 -2.19
C ARG A 135 7.20 18.25 -1.16
N MET A 136 8.38 17.71 -1.46
CA MET A 136 9.52 17.77 -0.54
C MET A 136 10.16 19.16 -0.50
N ILE A 137 10.14 19.89 -1.62
CA ILE A 137 10.68 21.23 -1.70
C ILE A 137 9.60 22.21 -1.23
N THR A 138 9.45 22.33 0.09
CA THR A 138 8.39 23.14 0.74
C THR A 138 8.68 24.65 0.71
N HIS A 139 9.79 25.09 0.13
CA HIS A 139 10.17 26.50 0.15
C HIS A 139 9.67 27.26 -1.08
N PRO A 140 8.94 28.38 -0.90
CA PRO A 140 8.38 29.20 -1.98
C PRO A 140 9.43 30.10 -2.64
N ARG A 141 10.66 29.63 -2.80
CA ARG A 141 11.65 30.31 -3.64
C ARG A 141 11.36 29.81 -5.05
N GLY A 142 10.77 30.66 -5.89
CA GLY A 142 10.25 30.30 -7.21
C GLY A 142 11.15 29.32 -7.96
N THR A 143 10.53 28.33 -8.62
CA THR A 143 11.25 27.26 -9.31
C THR A 143 11.84 27.81 -10.61
N LEU A 144 13.15 27.63 -10.79
CA LEU A 144 13.85 27.94 -12.03
C LEU A 144 13.82 26.71 -12.94
N TYR A 145 13.25 26.86 -14.13
CA TYR A 145 13.23 25.83 -15.15
C TYR A 145 14.24 26.16 -16.24
N TRP A 146 15.14 25.23 -16.55
CA TRP A 146 16.03 25.34 -17.69
C TRP A 146 15.41 24.64 -18.89
N ILE A 147 15.23 25.37 -19.98
CA ILE A 147 14.73 24.84 -21.24
C ILE A 147 15.92 24.72 -22.20
N PRO A 148 16.29 23.49 -22.64
CA PRO A 148 17.34 23.31 -23.62
C PRO A 148 16.94 23.99 -24.93
N ALA A 149 17.90 24.60 -25.61
CA ALA A 149 17.66 25.17 -26.92
C ALA A 149 17.23 24.08 -27.91
N THR A 150 16.07 24.29 -28.55
CA THR A 150 15.47 23.31 -29.48
C THR A 150 16.17 23.29 -30.84
N SER A 151 16.98 24.31 -31.14
CA SER A 151 17.73 24.40 -32.40
C SER A 151 19.22 24.30 -32.15
N GLN A 152 19.92 23.50 -32.97
CA GLN A 152 21.39 23.37 -32.96
C GLN A 152 22.13 24.70 -33.13
N ARG A 153 21.45 25.76 -33.59
CA ARG A 153 22.04 27.11 -33.79
C ARG A 153 22.12 27.95 -32.52
N SER A 154 21.36 27.63 -31.48
CA SER A 154 21.41 28.38 -30.22
C SER A 154 22.02 27.48 -29.15
N GLN A 155 23.24 27.76 -28.70
CA GLN A 155 23.91 26.95 -27.67
C GLN A 155 23.46 27.32 -26.25
N ALA A 156 22.81 28.48 -26.07
CA ALA A 156 22.33 28.93 -24.77
C ALA A 156 20.87 28.50 -24.55
N GLY A 157 20.66 27.57 -23.62
CA GLY A 157 19.32 27.31 -23.08
C GLY A 157 18.80 28.51 -22.29
N SER A 158 17.49 28.66 -22.20
CA SER A 158 16.85 29.75 -21.45
C SER A 158 16.41 29.26 -20.07
N VAL A 159 16.58 30.12 -19.06
CA VAL A 159 16.08 29.87 -17.71
C VAL A 159 14.84 30.72 -17.49
N PHE A 160 13.74 30.08 -17.10
CA PHE A 160 12.49 30.75 -16.76
C PHE A 160 12.23 30.65 -15.26
N LEU A 161 11.97 31.79 -14.63
CA LEU A 161 11.46 31.85 -13.26
C LEU A 161 9.95 31.62 -13.31
N CYS A 162 9.48 30.51 -12.74
CA CYS A 162 8.06 30.27 -12.62
C CYS A 162 7.51 30.98 -11.36
N PRO A 163 6.40 31.74 -11.48
CA PRO A 163 5.76 32.36 -10.33
C PRO A 163 5.36 31.33 -9.28
N VAL A 164 5.42 31.74 -8.01
CA VAL A 164 4.93 30.91 -6.90
C VAL A 164 3.45 30.57 -7.15
N ASN A 165 3.07 29.32 -6.90
CA ASN A 165 1.73 28.75 -7.11
C ASN A 165 1.33 28.40 -8.55
N ILE A 166 2.20 28.57 -9.55
CA ILE A 166 1.93 28.06 -10.91
C ILE A 166 2.64 26.72 -11.07
N ASN A 167 1.87 25.65 -11.31
CA ASN A 167 2.43 24.36 -11.68
C ASN A 167 2.59 24.29 -13.20
N LEU A 168 3.82 24.37 -13.69
CA LEU A 168 4.12 24.32 -15.12
C LEU A 168 3.68 23.00 -15.79
N TYR A 169 3.59 21.92 -15.00
CA TYR A 169 3.19 20.60 -15.46
C TYR A 169 1.68 20.34 -15.38
N ASP A 170 0.90 21.27 -14.82
CA ASP A 170 -0.55 21.11 -14.77
C ASP A 170 -1.18 21.53 -16.09
N SER A 171 -1.44 20.54 -16.96
CA SER A 171 -2.16 20.77 -18.21
C SER A 171 -3.69 20.70 -18.05
N GLY A 172 -4.18 20.59 -16.81
CA GLY A 172 -5.57 20.33 -16.47
C GLY A 172 -5.84 18.84 -16.24
N TYR A 173 -6.80 18.55 -15.36
CA TYR A 173 -7.12 17.19 -14.90
C TYR A 173 -7.32 16.18 -16.04
N GLN A 174 -8.09 16.56 -17.06
CA GLN A 174 -8.39 15.68 -18.20
C GLN A 174 -7.14 15.37 -19.03
N ARG A 175 -6.34 16.38 -19.38
CA ARG A 175 -5.10 16.17 -20.15
C ARG A 175 -4.06 15.40 -19.35
N ASN A 176 -3.93 15.66 -18.06
CA ASN A 176 -3.03 14.92 -17.18
C ASN A 176 -3.45 13.45 -17.05
N TRP A 177 -4.76 13.17 -17.02
CA TRP A 177 -5.29 11.81 -17.04
C TRP A 177 -5.06 11.12 -18.39
N GLU A 178 -5.34 11.81 -19.49
CA GLU A 178 -5.07 11.32 -20.85
C GLU A 178 -3.58 11.00 -21.02
N ASP A 179 -2.66 11.87 -20.60
CA ASP A 179 -1.22 11.60 -20.64
C ASP A 179 -0.82 10.42 -19.73
N LEU A 180 -1.45 10.29 -18.56
CA LEU A 180 -1.22 9.16 -17.65
C LEU A 180 -1.67 7.83 -18.26
N MET A 181 -2.78 7.81 -19.01
CA MET A 181 -3.36 6.61 -19.60
C MET A 181 -2.79 6.26 -20.98
N ALA A 182 -2.45 7.27 -21.79
CA ALA A 182 -1.97 7.09 -23.16
C ALA A 182 -0.59 6.43 -23.25
N ARG A 183 0.21 6.50 -22.17
CA ARG A 183 1.53 5.86 -22.15
C ARG A 183 1.39 4.33 -22.04
N PRO A 184 2.24 3.52 -22.67
CA PRO A 184 2.26 2.08 -22.46
C PRO A 184 2.81 1.72 -21.06
N LEU A 185 2.22 0.74 -20.36
CA LEU A 185 2.58 0.35 -18.98
C LEU A 185 4.03 -0.11 -18.88
N LEU A 186 4.41 -0.97 -19.81
CA LEU A 186 5.78 -1.25 -20.17
C LEU A 186 6.03 -0.39 -21.39
N GLY A 187 6.77 0.72 -21.23
CA GLY A 187 7.40 1.36 -22.39
C GLY A 187 8.15 0.29 -23.18
N PRO A 188 8.39 0.49 -24.49
CA PRO A 188 9.46 -0.27 -25.13
C PRO A 188 10.65 -0.06 -24.19
N MET A 189 11.02 -1.11 -23.43
CA MET A 189 12.27 -1.13 -22.69
C MET A 189 13.23 -0.62 -23.72
N ASP A 190 13.85 0.53 -23.46
CA ASP A 190 14.57 1.32 -24.44
C ASP A 190 15.77 0.46 -24.85
N LEU A 191 15.48 -0.51 -25.71
CA LEU A 191 16.32 -1.67 -25.98
C LEU A 191 17.49 -1.14 -26.78
N GLU A 192 17.24 -0.09 -27.57
CA GLU A 192 18.22 0.81 -28.15
C GLU A 192 19.10 1.49 -27.10
N ARG A 193 18.55 2.07 -26.03
CA ARG A 193 19.38 2.68 -24.97
C ARG A 193 20.22 1.64 -24.21
N TRP A 194 19.67 0.44 -23.99
CA TRP A 194 20.41 -0.69 -23.41
C TRP A 194 21.48 -1.21 -24.38
N LEU A 195 21.17 -1.29 -25.68
CA LEU A 195 22.11 -1.64 -26.74
C LEU A 195 23.22 -0.60 -26.84
N HIS A 196 22.92 0.69 -26.80
CA HIS A 196 23.89 1.78 -26.82
C HIS A 196 24.79 1.77 -25.58
N LEU A 197 24.24 1.52 -24.39
CA LEU A 197 25.04 1.33 -23.17
C LEU A 197 25.92 0.07 -23.27
N SER A 198 25.39 -1.02 -23.83
CA SER A 198 26.15 -2.26 -24.03
C SER A 198 27.29 -2.09 -25.05
N GLN A 199 27.10 -1.26 -26.09
CA GLN A 199 28.12 -0.92 -27.07
C GLN A 199 29.17 0.02 -26.48
N ALA A 200 28.77 1.03 -25.71
CA ALA A 200 29.69 1.95 -25.02
C ALA A 200 30.62 1.22 -24.04
N LEU A 201 30.09 0.22 -23.31
CA LEU A 201 30.88 -0.59 -22.36
C LEU A 201 31.86 -1.57 -23.04
N ARG A 202 31.67 -1.91 -24.34
CA ARG A 202 32.61 -2.77 -25.09
C ARG A 202 33.83 -2.04 -25.63
N ILE A 203 33.77 -0.72 -25.79
CA ILE A 203 34.86 0.09 -26.37
C ILE A 203 35.95 0.41 -25.32
N THR A 204 35.64 0.25 -24.03
CA THR A 204 36.54 0.50 -22.91
C THR A 204 37.32 -0.73 -22.42
N ARG A 205 37.33 -1.83 -23.17
CA ARG A 205 38.17 -3.03 -22.93
C ARG A 205 39.12 -3.23 -24.09
#